data_AF-A0A0R3X9H3-F1
#
_entry.id   AF-A0A0R3X9H3-F1
#
_cell.length_a   1.000
_cell.length_b   1.000
_cell.length_c   1.000
_cell.angle_alpha   90.00
_cell.angle_beta   90.00
_cell.angle_gamma   90.00
#
_symmetry.space_group_name_H-M   'P 1'
#
loop_
_entity.id
_entity.type
_entity.pdbx_description
1 polymer ?
#
loop_
_entity_poly.entity_id
_entity_poly.type
_entity_poly.pdbx_seq_one_letter_code
_entity_poly.pdbx_strand_id
1 'polypeptide(L)'
;MLRYEANAQVKIVMTSGKAEIFGTELVCGTDLDLQEGERGTVVTFHGCKITVKGSGLDAFVMDAVEDHDLLHVYVNIHANLQEARKKATEDQSRGPRVLVCGPENVGKSVLCRTLVNYAARRGSKPVLVDVNVGLNQICIPSTIAALAVTKPYDLLEGWGLEEDPLVNQLAELVNIRSENDSKVFSSGCIIKMGGFSKTPERKETGLEAIRATATAFEVDIVLVIEDGFLSTFLQEDLLKDVTIIRLPRSSGAVNFTPKQSMRQRDMRISAYFHGENFKRRLHPHHLKLSASEVCQVLAACPKFLFMFLVLFRC
;
A
#
# COMPACT_ATOMS: atom_id res chain seq x y z
N MET A 1 13.79 -13.83 10.15
CA MET A 1 12.50 -13.09 10.19
C MET A 1 11.53 -13.82 11.11
N LEU A 2 10.61 -13.12 11.77
CA LEU A 2 9.56 -13.69 12.62
C LEU A 2 8.20 -13.35 11.99
N ARG A 3 7.52 -14.36 11.46
CA ARG A 3 6.13 -14.23 10.99
C ARG A 3 5.19 -14.48 12.14
N TYR A 4 4.12 -13.72 12.23
CA TYR A 4 3.14 -13.88 13.28
C TYR A 4 1.71 -13.73 12.77
N GLU A 5 0.80 -14.42 13.46
CA GLU A 5 -0.64 -14.21 13.43
C GLU A 5 -1.14 -14.10 14.88
N ALA A 6 -1.88 -13.03 15.17
CA ALA A 6 -2.50 -12.83 16.47
C ALA A 6 -3.90 -13.46 16.49
N ASN A 7 -4.11 -14.46 17.34
CA ASN A 7 -5.40 -15.11 17.59
C ASN A 7 -6.15 -14.52 18.79
N ALA A 8 -5.54 -13.55 19.47
CA ALA A 8 -6.10 -12.78 20.56
C ALA A 8 -5.41 -11.41 20.62
N GLN A 9 -5.83 -10.55 21.56
CA GLN A 9 -5.09 -9.33 21.83
C GLN A 9 -3.76 -9.67 22.50
N VAL A 10 -2.65 -9.41 21.81
CA VAL A 10 -1.28 -9.73 22.27
C VAL A 10 -0.38 -8.53 22.02
N LYS A 11 0.70 -8.39 22.79
CA LYS A 11 1.70 -7.34 22.53
C LYS A 11 3.04 -7.92 22.13
N ILE A 12 3.71 -7.24 21.20
CA ILE A 12 5.08 -7.54 20.80
C ILE A 12 5.97 -6.36 21.22
N VAL A 13 7.11 -6.66 21.86
CA VAL A 13 8.08 -5.66 22.32
C VAL A 13 9.47 -6.03 21.82
N MET A 14 10.16 -5.12 21.14
CA MET A 14 11.59 -5.29 20.88
C MET A 14 12.39 -4.87 22.11
N THR A 15 13.15 -5.79 22.69
CA THR A 15 13.95 -5.52 23.90
C THR A 15 15.39 -5.16 23.59
N SER A 16 15.92 -5.59 22.44
CA SER A 16 17.26 -5.23 21.98
C SER A 16 17.43 -5.44 20.48
N GLY A 17 18.42 -4.76 19.89
CA GLY A 17 18.80 -4.89 18.48
C GLY A 17 18.02 -3.95 17.56
N LYS A 18 17.96 -4.29 16.27
CA LYS A 18 17.22 -3.53 15.26
C LYS A 18 16.30 -4.46 14.49
N ALA A 19 15.05 -4.05 14.33
CA ALA A 19 14.07 -4.79 13.54
C ALA A 19 13.06 -3.83 12.92
N GLU A 20 12.32 -4.32 11.93
CA GLU A 20 11.32 -3.56 11.21
C GLU A 20 10.14 -4.45 10.80
N ILE A 21 8.98 -3.83 10.59
CA ILE A 21 7.81 -4.45 9.99
C ILE A 21 7.48 -3.67 8.73
N PHE A 22 7.60 -4.32 7.57
CA PHE A 22 7.31 -3.72 6.24
C PHE A 22 8.00 -2.36 6.04
N GLY A 23 9.26 -2.25 6.44
CA GLY A 23 10.08 -1.05 6.33
C GLY A 23 9.93 -0.01 7.45
N THR A 24 8.97 -0.17 8.37
CA THR A 24 8.85 0.66 9.58
C THR A 24 9.74 0.10 10.69
N GLU A 25 10.66 0.92 11.20
CA GLU A 25 11.56 0.54 12.29
C GLU A 25 10.79 0.35 13.60
N LEU A 26 11.09 -0.74 14.31
CA LEU A 26 10.59 -0.96 15.67
C LEU A 26 11.43 -0.16 16.66
N VAL A 27 10.76 0.42 17.66
CA VAL A 27 11.40 1.15 18.75
C VAL A 27 11.61 0.22 19.95
N CYS A 28 12.84 0.13 20.45
CA CYS A 28 13.16 -0.66 21.63
C CYS A 28 12.30 -0.21 22.84
N GLY A 29 11.69 -1.17 23.53
CA GLY A 29 10.89 -0.94 24.74
C GLY A 29 9.45 -0.50 24.49
N THR A 30 9.06 -0.20 23.25
CA THR A 30 7.68 0.18 22.92
C THR A 30 6.80 -1.06 22.75
N ASP A 31 5.64 -1.05 23.41
CA ASP A 31 4.59 -2.06 23.24
C ASP A 31 3.88 -1.85 21.89
N LEU A 32 4.03 -2.80 20.96
CA LEU A 32 3.18 -2.92 19.77
C LEU A 32 1.99 -3.81 20.12
N ASP A 33 0.82 -3.20 20.23
CA ASP A 33 -0.43 -3.89 20.53
C ASP A 33 -1.03 -4.48 19.24
N LEU A 34 -1.21 -5.80 19.21
CA LEU A 34 -1.81 -6.52 18.10
C LEU A 34 -3.24 -6.94 18.41
N GLN A 35 -4.11 -6.83 17.40
CA GLN A 35 -5.51 -7.27 17.47
C GLN A 35 -5.69 -8.67 16.88
N GLU A 36 -6.77 -9.33 17.27
CA GLU A 36 -7.13 -10.63 16.69
C GLU A 36 -7.30 -10.54 15.16
N GLY A 37 -6.59 -11.42 14.45
CA GLY A 37 -6.54 -11.49 13.00
C GLY A 37 -5.43 -10.65 12.36
N GLU A 38 -4.69 -9.87 13.14
CA GLU A 38 -3.52 -9.15 12.63
C GLU A 38 -2.37 -10.10 12.34
N ARG A 39 -1.75 -9.88 11.18
CA ARG A 39 -0.65 -10.68 10.67
C ARG A 39 0.48 -9.76 10.26
N GLY A 40 1.70 -10.20 10.49
CA GLY A 40 2.86 -9.41 10.12
C GLY A 40 4.14 -10.22 10.11
N THR A 41 5.19 -9.56 9.66
CA THR A 41 6.52 -10.13 9.59
C THR A 41 7.50 -9.14 10.20
N VAL A 42 8.09 -9.49 11.34
CA VAL A 42 9.22 -8.77 11.91
C VAL A 42 10.50 -9.24 11.21
N VAL A 43 11.25 -8.30 10.69
CA VAL A 43 12.48 -8.55 9.94
C VAL A 43 13.64 -7.86 10.65
N THR A 44 14.81 -8.48 10.63
CA THR A 44 16.03 -7.90 11.18
C THR A 44 17.21 -8.27 10.28
N PHE A 45 18.08 -7.29 10.02
CA PHE A 45 19.32 -7.48 9.25
C PHE A 45 20.55 -7.65 10.16
N HIS A 46 20.42 -7.33 11.46
CA HIS A 46 21.53 -7.26 12.40
C HIS A 46 21.29 -8.05 13.69
N GLY A 47 20.19 -8.78 13.77
CA GLY A 47 19.72 -9.43 14.99
C GLY A 47 18.85 -8.52 15.85
N CYS A 48 17.88 -9.13 16.52
CA CYS A 48 17.02 -8.48 17.49
C CYS A 48 16.49 -9.49 18.52
N LYS A 49 16.03 -9.00 19.67
CA LYS A 49 15.28 -9.79 20.64
C LYS A 49 13.87 -9.24 20.74
N ILE A 50 12.90 -10.12 20.55
CA ILE A 50 11.48 -9.80 20.61
C ILE A 50 10.87 -10.56 21.78
N THR A 51 10.11 -9.86 22.61
CA THR A 51 9.35 -10.41 23.74
C THR A 51 7.87 -10.28 23.44
N VAL A 52 7.15 -11.38 23.58
CA VAL A 52 5.69 -11.42 23.42
C VAL A 52 5.06 -11.35 24.81
N LYS A 53 4.12 -10.41 25.01
CA LYS A 53 3.34 -10.27 26.25
C LYS A 53 1.89 -10.68 25.97
N GLY A 54 1.43 -11.72 26.65
CA GLY A 54 0.09 -12.30 26.45
C GLY A 54 0.16 -13.70 25.82
N SER A 55 -1.02 -14.26 25.53
CA SER A 55 -1.19 -15.58 24.92
C SER A 55 -2.00 -15.47 23.63
N GLY A 56 -1.74 -16.35 22.66
CA GLY A 56 -2.46 -16.37 21.38
C GLY A 56 -1.71 -15.66 20.24
N LEU A 57 -0.38 -15.73 20.24
CA LEU A 57 0.44 -15.34 19.08
C LEU A 57 1.04 -16.60 18.45
N ASP A 58 0.56 -16.95 17.27
CA ASP A 58 1.18 -17.99 16.47
C ASP A 58 2.34 -17.36 15.73
N ALA A 59 3.57 -17.71 16.12
CA ALA A 59 4.76 -17.10 15.56
C ALA A 59 5.77 -18.15 15.09
N PHE A 60 6.31 -17.95 13.89
CA PHE A 60 7.32 -18.80 13.27
C PHE A 60 8.55 -17.97 12.90
N VAL A 61 9.71 -18.43 13.35
CA VAL A 61 10.99 -17.86 12.95
C VAL A 61 11.45 -18.59 11.70
N MET A 62 11.82 -17.83 10.68
CA MET A 62 12.39 -18.33 9.43
C MET A 62 13.74 -17.65 9.20
N ASP A 63 14.71 -18.40 8.69
CA ASP A 63 15.97 -17.83 8.25
C ASP A 63 15.87 -17.31 6.81
N ALA A 64 16.72 -16.35 6.44
CA ALA A 64 16.64 -15.64 5.16
C ALA A 64 16.69 -16.58 3.93
N VAL A 65 17.37 -17.72 4.06
CA VAL A 65 17.53 -18.74 3.02
C VAL A 65 16.20 -19.40 2.62
N GLU A 66 15.23 -19.46 3.55
CA GLU A 66 13.95 -20.16 3.33
C GLU A 66 12.89 -19.31 2.60
N ASP A 67 13.06 -17.98 2.51
CA ASP A 67 12.12 -17.07 1.83
C ASP A 67 12.70 -16.47 0.53
N HIS A 68 13.62 -17.19 -0.13
CA HIS A 68 14.21 -16.83 -1.42
C HIS A 68 14.84 -15.42 -1.49
N ASP A 69 15.40 -14.90 -0.40
CA ASP A 69 16.02 -13.56 -0.36
C ASP A 69 15.10 -12.41 -0.82
N LEU A 70 13.77 -12.57 -0.72
CA LEU A 70 12.77 -11.57 -1.10
C LEU A 70 13.04 -10.18 -0.48
N LEU A 71 13.52 -10.18 0.75
CA LEU A 71 13.89 -8.97 1.46
C LEU A 71 15.04 -8.23 0.77
N HIS A 72 16.09 -8.95 0.35
CA HIS A 72 17.20 -8.37 -0.41
C HIS A 72 16.73 -7.85 -1.77
N VAL A 73 15.77 -8.52 -2.41
CA VAL A 73 15.14 -8.03 -3.64
C VAL A 73 14.47 -6.67 -3.39
N TYR A 74 13.70 -6.51 -2.31
CA TYR A 74 13.03 -5.24 -2.01
C TYR A 74 14.03 -4.12 -1.69
N VAL A 75 15.11 -4.44 -0.96
CA VAL A 75 16.19 -3.50 -0.66
C VAL A 75 16.92 -3.08 -1.95
N ASN A 76 17.21 -4.02 -2.86
CA ASN A 76 17.86 -3.73 -4.13
C ASN A 76 16.98 -2.87 -5.04
N ILE A 77 15.68 -3.16 -5.12
CA ILE A 77 14.73 -2.30 -5.85
C ILE A 77 14.74 -0.89 -5.25
N HIS A 78 14.64 -0.77 -3.93
CA HIS A 78 14.69 0.53 -3.26
C HIS A 78 16.00 1.29 -3.55
N ALA A 79 17.15 0.62 -3.51
CA ALA A 79 18.45 1.23 -3.79
C ALA A 79 18.51 1.81 -5.22
N ASN A 80 18.06 1.05 -6.22
CA ASN A 80 17.96 1.53 -7.61
C ASN A 80 17.01 2.72 -7.74
N LEU A 81 15.83 2.65 -7.12
CA LEU A 81 14.88 3.77 -7.12
C LEU A 81 15.46 5.01 -6.42
N GLN A 82 16.25 4.82 -5.37
CA GLN A 82 16.88 5.93 -4.65
C GLN A 82 17.95 6.62 -5.49
N GLU A 83 18.72 5.86 -6.29
CA GLU A 83 19.65 6.45 -7.26
C GLU A 83 18.92 7.26 -8.32
N ALA A 84 17.81 6.73 -8.85
CA ALA A 84 16.96 7.45 -9.81
C ALA A 84 16.39 8.75 -9.22
N ARG A 85 15.93 8.74 -7.96
CA ARG A 85 15.47 9.95 -7.25
C ARG A 85 16.58 10.97 -7.05
N LYS A 86 17.80 10.51 -6.76
CA LYS A 86 18.96 11.39 -6.60
C LYS A 86 19.28 12.10 -7.91
N LYS A 87 19.36 11.35 -9.01
CA LYS A 87 19.51 11.91 -10.37
C LYS A 87 18.39 12.90 -10.70
N ALA A 88 17.14 12.54 -10.44
CA ALA A 88 16.00 13.43 -10.65
C ALA A 88 16.08 14.73 -9.84
N THR A 89 16.62 14.67 -8.62
CA THR A 89 16.84 15.87 -7.80
C THR A 89 17.95 16.76 -8.36
N GLU A 90 19.05 16.16 -8.84
CA GLU A 90 20.19 16.85 -9.44
C GLU A 90 19.80 17.50 -10.79
N ASP A 91 19.04 16.78 -11.62
CA ASP A 91 18.61 17.21 -12.95
C ASP A 91 17.34 18.08 -12.92
N GLN A 92 16.78 18.34 -11.73
CA GLN A 92 15.48 18.99 -11.53
C GLN A 92 14.36 18.36 -12.38
N SER A 93 14.40 17.04 -12.49
CA SER A 93 13.50 16.24 -13.31
C SER A 93 12.61 15.35 -12.45
N ARG A 94 11.73 14.61 -13.13
CA ARG A 94 10.72 13.76 -12.50
C ARG A 94 11.37 12.50 -11.92
N GLY A 95 10.98 12.15 -10.70
CA GLY A 95 11.36 10.91 -10.04
C GLY A 95 10.71 9.68 -10.66
N PRO A 96 11.18 8.47 -10.29
CA PRO A 96 10.72 7.22 -10.88
C PRO A 96 9.25 6.93 -10.53
N ARG A 97 8.46 6.54 -11.52
CA ARG A 97 7.06 6.10 -11.36
C ARG A 97 6.96 4.60 -11.52
N VAL A 98 6.54 3.92 -10.45
CA VAL A 98 6.60 2.46 -10.35
C VAL A 98 5.19 1.89 -10.22
N LEU A 99 4.79 1.01 -11.12
CA LEU A 99 3.53 0.30 -11.08
C LEU A 99 3.72 -1.12 -10.54
N VAL A 100 2.90 -1.55 -9.57
CA VAL A 100 2.96 -2.89 -9.00
C VAL A 100 1.69 -3.65 -9.37
N CYS A 101 1.84 -4.75 -10.10
CA CYS A 101 0.76 -5.59 -10.59
C CYS A 101 0.98 -7.09 -10.31
N GLY A 102 -0.08 -7.87 -10.46
CA GLY A 102 -0.09 -9.31 -10.18
C GLY A 102 -1.42 -9.80 -9.60
N PRO A 103 -1.57 -11.10 -9.33
CA PRO A 103 -2.81 -11.71 -8.85
C PRO A 103 -3.27 -11.19 -7.49
N GLU A 104 -4.49 -11.54 -7.08
CA GLU A 104 -4.95 -11.27 -5.72
C GLU A 104 -4.01 -11.92 -4.68
N ASN A 105 -3.81 -11.23 -3.55
CA ASN A 105 -3.14 -11.79 -2.37
C ASN A 105 -1.69 -12.26 -2.55
N VAL A 106 -0.93 -11.66 -3.47
CA VAL A 106 0.51 -11.96 -3.69
C VAL A 106 1.49 -11.03 -2.95
N GLY A 107 0.98 -10.11 -2.13
CA GLY A 107 1.83 -9.19 -1.34
C GLY A 107 2.07 -7.80 -1.93
N LYS A 108 1.28 -7.37 -2.93
CA LYS A 108 1.42 -6.04 -3.56
C LYS A 108 1.39 -4.88 -2.55
N SER A 109 0.46 -4.89 -1.59
CA SER A 109 0.37 -3.84 -0.57
C SER A 109 1.61 -3.78 0.32
N VAL A 110 2.14 -4.95 0.70
CA VAL A 110 3.36 -5.06 1.52
C VAL A 110 4.56 -4.51 0.78
N LEU A 111 4.73 -4.87 -0.50
CA LEU A 111 5.80 -4.34 -1.34
C LEU A 111 5.71 -2.81 -1.46
N CYS A 112 4.54 -2.29 -1.82
CA CYS A 112 4.36 -0.84 -1.97
C CYS A 112 4.66 -0.11 -0.66
N ARG A 113 4.15 -0.61 0.47
CA ARG A 113 4.37 -0.05 1.82
C ARG A 113 5.84 -0.06 2.19
N THR A 114 6.54 -1.17 1.95
CA THR A 114 7.97 -1.30 2.25
C THR A 114 8.81 -0.31 1.45
N LEU A 115 8.55 -0.19 0.14
CA LEU A 115 9.28 0.72 -0.74
C LEU A 115 9.07 2.20 -0.39
N VAL A 116 7.84 2.62 -0.06
CA VAL A 116 7.57 4.01 0.36
C VAL A 116 8.15 4.30 1.75
N ASN A 117 8.12 3.33 2.68
CA ASN A 117 8.71 3.48 4.00
C ASN A 117 10.23 3.66 3.93
N TYR A 118 10.92 2.83 3.12
CA TYR A 118 12.35 3.01 2.89
C TYR A 118 12.67 4.36 2.25
N ALA A 119 11.86 4.81 1.28
CA ALA A 119 12.02 6.12 0.67
C ALA A 119 11.86 7.27 1.69
N ALA A 120 10.83 7.21 2.55
CA ALA A 120 10.62 8.18 3.62
C ALA A 120 11.78 8.18 4.63
N ARG A 121 12.32 7.02 5.01
CA ARG A 121 13.52 6.89 5.86
C ARG A 121 14.76 7.53 5.25
N ARG A 122 14.87 7.53 3.92
CA ARG A 122 15.94 8.22 3.18
C ARG A 122 15.64 9.70 2.91
N GLY A 123 14.56 10.23 3.49
CA GLY A 123 14.17 11.62 3.38
C GLY A 123 13.49 11.98 2.05
N SER A 124 13.15 11.01 1.21
CA SER A 124 12.33 11.23 0.00
C SER A 124 10.84 11.36 0.39
N LYS A 125 10.01 11.94 -0.48
CA LYS A 125 8.57 12.13 -0.29
C LYS A 125 7.77 11.50 -1.46
N PRO A 126 7.84 10.17 -1.66
CA PRO A 126 7.14 9.54 -2.78
C PRO A 126 5.62 9.59 -2.61
N VAL A 127 4.90 9.62 -3.72
CA VAL A 127 3.44 9.47 -3.69
C VAL A 127 3.07 7.99 -3.72
N LEU A 128 2.38 7.49 -2.70
CA LEU A 128 1.74 6.19 -2.73
C LEU A 128 0.37 6.34 -3.38
N VAL A 129 0.12 5.62 -4.47
CA VAL A 129 -1.18 5.57 -5.15
C VAL A 129 -1.76 4.17 -4.99
N ASP A 130 -2.98 4.07 -4.51
CA ASP A 130 -3.71 2.80 -4.40
C ASP A 130 -4.94 2.84 -5.31
N VAL A 131 -4.87 2.10 -6.43
CA VAL A 131 -5.98 1.99 -7.37
C VAL A 131 -6.83 0.75 -7.14
N ASN A 132 -6.55 -0.02 -6.07
CA ASN A 132 -7.37 -1.16 -5.69
C ASN A 132 -8.60 -0.72 -4.91
N VAL A 133 -9.73 -0.58 -5.61
CA VAL A 133 -11.04 -0.26 -5.02
C VAL A 133 -11.54 -1.31 -4.02
N GLY A 134 -11.10 -2.57 -4.11
CA GLY A 134 -11.58 -3.64 -3.24
C GLY A 134 -10.95 -3.64 -1.85
N LEU A 135 -9.63 -3.47 -1.78
CA LEU A 135 -8.84 -3.47 -0.54
C LEU A 135 -7.84 -2.31 -0.59
N ASN A 136 -8.37 -1.09 -0.39
CA ASN A 136 -7.60 0.15 -0.35
C ASN A 136 -6.88 0.27 1.00
N GLN A 137 -5.60 0.64 0.99
CA GLN A 137 -4.78 0.79 2.21
C GLN A 137 -4.64 2.24 2.70
N ILE A 138 -5.13 3.21 1.94
CA ILE A 138 -5.06 4.65 2.24
C ILE A 138 -6.42 5.16 2.74
N CYS A 139 -7.48 4.89 1.97
CA CYS A 139 -8.83 5.42 2.21
C CYS A 139 -9.86 4.28 2.34
N ILE A 140 -11.14 4.64 2.44
CA ILE A 140 -12.24 3.67 2.49
C ILE A 140 -12.30 2.81 1.22
N PRO A 141 -12.86 1.59 1.28
CA PRO A 141 -13.11 0.78 0.11
C PRO A 141 -13.97 1.51 -0.93
N SER A 142 -13.93 1.03 -2.17
CA SER A 142 -14.57 1.64 -3.34
C SER A 142 -13.98 2.98 -3.78
N THR A 143 -12.80 3.33 -3.27
CA THR A 143 -12.06 4.53 -3.69
C THR A 143 -10.72 4.17 -4.31
N ILE A 144 -10.23 5.10 -5.14
CA ILE A 144 -8.85 5.15 -5.61
C ILE A 144 -8.24 6.36 -4.90
N ALA A 145 -7.08 6.19 -4.26
CA ALA A 145 -6.50 7.22 -3.40
C ALA A 145 -5.01 7.43 -3.65
N ALA A 146 -4.52 8.66 -3.41
CA ALA A 146 -3.10 8.98 -3.42
C ALA A 146 -2.67 9.75 -2.16
N LEU A 147 -1.49 9.43 -1.62
CA LEU A 147 -0.92 10.04 -0.42
C LEU A 147 0.58 10.33 -0.62
N ALA A 148 1.01 11.55 -0.32
CA ALA A 148 2.44 11.87 -0.26
C ALA A 148 3.04 11.37 1.06
N VAL A 149 3.92 10.38 1.00
CA VAL A 149 4.47 9.74 2.20
C VAL A 149 5.69 10.51 2.69
N THR A 150 5.52 11.28 3.77
CA THR A 150 6.59 12.08 4.41
C THR A 150 7.31 11.34 5.53
N LYS A 151 6.60 10.44 6.22
CA LYS A 151 7.07 9.63 7.33
C LYS A 151 6.72 8.16 7.09
N PRO A 152 7.51 7.21 7.61
CA PRO A 152 7.16 5.80 7.55
C PRO A 152 5.78 5.54 8.17
N TYR A 153 5.09 4.53 7.67
CA TYR A 153 3.81 4.03 8.21
C TYR A 153 3.94 3.77 9.71
N ASP A 154 3.05 4.35 10.52
CA ASP A 154 3.01 4.07 11.95
C ASP A 154 2.25 2.75 12.18
N LEU A 155 2.84 1.83 12.94
CA LEU A 155 2.24 0.51 13.16
C LEU A 155 1.00 0.54 14.08
N LEU A 156 0.76 1.65 14.79
CA LEU A 156 -0.40 1.85 15.66
C LEU A 156 -1.39 2.84 15.06
N GLU A 157 -0.90 3.93 14.45
CA GLU A 157 -1.72 5.03 13.93
C GLU A 157 -2.01 4.94 12.43
N GLY A 158 -1.25 4.13 11.71
CA GLY A 158 -1.41 3.94 10.28
C GLY A 158 -0.66 4.98 9.44
N TRP A 159 -1.27 5.36 8.30
CA TRP A 159 -0.76 6.49 7.53
C TRP A 159 -1.09 7.78 8.26
N GLY A 160 -0.06 8.58 8.58
CA GLY A 160 -0.25 9.94 9.07
C GLY A 160 -0.83 10.82 7.98
N LEU A 161 -2.16 10.84 7.86
CA LEU A 161 -2.92 11.70 6.95
C LEU A 161 -2.88 13.16 7.47
N GLU A 162 -1.68 13.75 7.49
CA GLU A 162 -1.51 15.19 7.77
C GLU A 162 -2.13 16.04 6.64
N GLU A 163 -2.29 15.46 5.45
CA GLU A 163 -2.94 16.03 4.28
C GLU A 163 -4.03 15.08 3.77
N ASP A 164 -5.11 15.64 3.24
CA ASP A 164 -6.21 14.85 2.69
C ASP A 164 -5.74 14.03 1.48
N PRO A 165 -6.00 12.72 1.46
CA PRO A 165 -5.67 11.90 0.30
C PRO A 165 -6.48 12.38 -0.90
N LEU A 166 -5.83 12.43 -2.07
CA LEU A 166 -6.50 12.78 -3.31
C LEU A 166 -7.40 11.61 -3.72
N VAL A 167 -8.65 11.89 -4.07
CA VAL A 167 -9.65 10.89 -4.53
C VAL A 167 -10.30 11.46 -5.79
N ASN A 168 -10.21 10.74 -6.91
CA ASN A 168 -10.60 11.12 -8.30
C ASN A 168 -9.52 11.86 -9.12
N GLN A 169 -9.51 11.62 -10.44
CA GLN A 169 -8.55 12.22 -11.41
C GLN A 169 -7.08 12.22 -10.92
N LEU A 170 -6.68 11.12 -10.28
CA LEU A 170 -5.45 11.08 -9.48
C LEU A 170 -4.19 11.39 -10.28
N ALA A 171 -4.10 10.96 -11.54
CA ALA A 171 -2.91 11.19 -12.35
C ALA A 171 -2.64 12.70 -12.52
N GLU A 172 -3.69 13.46 -12.86
CA GLU A 172 -3.60 14.91 -13.02
C GLU A 172 -3.30 15.60 -11.69
N LEU A 173 -4.00 15.24 -10.60
CA LEU A 173 -3.74 15.82 -9.29
C LEU A 173 -2.34 15.49 -8.75
N VAL A 174 -1.82 14.29 -9.04
CA VAL A 174 -0.44 13.91 -8.70
C VAL A 174 0.56 14.72 -9.53
N ASN A 175 0.29 14.97 -10.81
CA ASN A 175 1.12 15.86 -11.63
C ASN A 175 1.11 17.29 -11.08
N ILE A 176 -0.07 17.89 -10.85
CA ILE A 176 -0.23 19.22 -10.27
C ILE A 176 0.48 19.32 -8.93
N ARG A 177 0.32 18.33 -8.05
CA ARG A 177 0.98 18.32 -6.75
C ARG A 177 2.50 18.25 -6.89
N SER A 178 2.99 17.48 -7.87
CA SER A 178 4.41 17.39 -8.15
C SER A 178 4.97 18.70 -8.68
N GLU A 179 4.24 19.45 -9.52
CA GLU A 179 4.66 20.78 -9.98
C GLU A 179 4.83 21.79 -8.83
N ASN A 180 4.07 21.63 -7.75
CA ASN A 180 4.11 22.55 -6.59
C ASN A 180 5.09 22.14 -5.48
N ASP A 181 5.60 20.90 -5.51
CA ASP A 181 6.54 20.39 -4.50
C ASP A 181 7.67 19.63 -5.20
N SER A 182 8.82 20.30 -5.36
CA SER A 182 10.00 19.74 -6.04
C SER A 182 10.50 18.45 -5.40
N LYS A 183 10.28 18.26 -4.10
CA LYS A 183 10.65 17.05 -3.39
C LYS A 183 9.71 15.90 -3.72
N VAL A 184 8.41 16.15 -3.88
CA VAL A 184 7.46 15.16 -4.38
C VAL A 184 7.79 14.81 -5.83
N PHE A 185 8.07 15.82 -6.67
CA PHE A 185 8.41 15.63 -8.08
C PHE A 185 9.60 14.70 -8.26
N SER A 186 10.73 14.96 -7.58
CA SER A 186 11.94 14.14 -7.71
C SER A 186 11.84 12.79 -6.99
N SER A 187 10.90 12.64 -6.04
CA SER A 187 10.69 11.37 -5.32
C SER A 187 9.88 10.34 -6.11
N GLY A 188 9.06 10.79 -7.06
CA GLY A 188 8.23 9.94 -7.90
C GLY A 188 7.05 9.30 -7.18
N CYS A 189 6.49 8.23 -7.74
CA CYS A 189 5.31 7.56 -7.18
C CYS A 189 5.40 6.03 -7.24
N ILE A 190 4.68 5.38 -6.32
CA ILE A 190 4.52 3.93 -6.25
C ILE A 190 3.03 3.64 -6.31
N ILE A 191 2.61 2.94 -7.36
CA ILE A 191 1.22 2.73 -7.74
C ILE A 191 0.87 1.25 -7.56
N LYS A 192 -0.09 0.97 -6.68
CA LYS A 192 -0.59 -0.37 -6.41
C LYS A 192 -1.84 -0.66 -7.24
N MET A 193 -1.78 -1.69 -8.10
CA MET A 193 -2.94 -2.21 -8.81
C MET A 193 -3.83 -3.12 -7.95
N GLY A 194 -5.07 -3.32 -8.41
CA GLY A 194 -5.95 -4.39 -7.97
C GLY A 194 -5.41 -5.80 -8.28
N GLY A 195 -6.17 -6.83 -7.89
CA GLY A 195 -5.87 -8.20 -8.27
C GLY A 195 -6.09 -8.46 -9.75
N PHE A 196 -5.06 -8.93 -10.44
CA PHE A 196 -5.22 -9.42 -11.81
C PHE A 196 -5.84 -10.81 -11.81
N SER A 197 -6.85 -11.03 -12.67
CA SER A 197 -7.51 -12.33 -12.84
C SER A 197 -7.40 -12.77 -14.30
N LYS A 198 -7.11 -14.06 -14.52
CA LYS A 198 -7.09 -14.67 -15.87
C LYS A 198 -8.45 -15.20 -16.30
N THR A 199 -9.49 -15.04 -15.49
CA THR A 199 -10.85 -15.45 -15.86
C THR A 199 -11.33 -14.65 -17.07
N PRO A 200 -12.01 -15.28 -18.05
CA PRO A 200 -12.42 -14.60 -19.29
C PRO A 200 -13.17 -13.27 -19.07
N GLU A 201 -14.01 -13.22 -18.03
CA GLU A 201 -14.81 -12.04 -17.65
C GLU A 201 -13.98 -10.85 -17.14
N ARG A 202 -12.84 -11.12 -16.48
CA ARG A 202 -12.04 -10.09 -15.78
C ARG A 202 -10.67 -9.84 -16.39
N LYS A 203 -10.22 -10.71 -17.30
CA LYS A 203 -8.89 -10.63 -17.92
C LYS A 203 -8.75 -9.32 -18.70
N GLU A 204 -9.66 -9.06 -19.63
CA GLU A 204 -9.56 -7.88 -20.51
C GLU A 204 -9.67 -6.59 -19.72
N THR A 205 -10.67 -6.48 -18.85
CA THR A 205 -10.86 -5.31 -17.99
C THR A 205 -9.67 -5.07 -17.05
N GLY A 206 -9.01 -6.13 -16.57
CA GLY A 206 -7.78 -6.03 -15.80
C GLY A 206 -6.59 -5.51 -16.62
N LEU A 207 -6.43 -5.98 -17.85
CA LEU A 207 -5.38 -5.51 -18.77
C LEU A 207 -5.60 -4.05 -19.17
N GLU A 208 -6.84 -3.68 -19.54
CA GLU A 208 -7.24 -2.30 -19.83
C GLU A 208 -6.95 -1.37 -18.65
N ALA A 209 -7.27 -1.79 -17.42
CA ALA A 209 -6.99 -1.00 -16.22
C ALA A 209 -5.49 -0.80 -15.98
N ILE A 210 -4.67 -1.83 -16.20
CA ILE A 210 -3.20 -1.72 -16.11
C ILE A 210 -2.68 -0.76 -17.17
N ARG A 211 -3.13 -0.89 -18.43
CA ARG A 211 -2.71 -0.02 -19.53
C ARG A 211 -3.10 1.44 -19.26
N ALA A 212 -4.36 1.68 -18.91
CA ALA A 212 -4.86 3.01 -18.60
C ALA A 212 -4.07 3.65 -17.45
N THR A 213 -3.74 2.88 -16.41
CA THR A 213 -2.95 3.38 -15.27
C THR A 213 -1.50 3.66 -15.68
N ALA A 214 -0.86 2.76 -16.44
CA ALA A 214 0.50 2.91 -16.92
C ALA A 214 0.66 4.16 -17.81
N THR A 215 -0.30 4.39 -18.72
CA THR A 215 -0.33 5.58 -19.58
C THR A 215 -0.63 6.85 -18.78
N ALA A 216 -1.67 6.85 -17.94
CA ALA A 216 -2.08 8.04 -17.20
C ALA A 216 -1.00 8.55 -16.25
N PHE A 217 -0.25 7.63 -15.62
CA PHE A 217 0.86 7.96 -14.76
C PHE A 217 2.21 7.98 -15.47
N GLU A 218 2.31 7.72 -16.77
CA GLU A 218 3.58 7.69 -17.51
C GLU A 218 4.65 6.86 -16.76
N VAL A 219 4.33 5.61 -16.47
CA VAL A 219 5.12 4.71 -15.61
C VAL A 219 6.46 4.36 -16.25
N ASP A 220 7.55 4.41 -15.48
CA ASP A 220 8.90 4.01 -15.92
C ASP A 220 9.17 2.53 -15.67
N ILE A 221 8.64 1.98 -14.56
CA ILE A 221 8.97 0.64 -14.08
C ILE A 221 7.68 -0.10 -13.70
N VAL A 222 7.52 -1.34 -14.17
CA VAL A 222 6.43 -2.24 -13.78
C VAL A 222 6.99 -3.44 -13.03
N LEU A 223 6.56 -3.63 -11.79
CA LEU A 223 6.87 -4.78 -10.95
C LEU A 223 5.73 -5.80 -11.00
N VAL A 224 5.97 -6.96 -11.59
CA VAL A 224 4.99 -8.04 -11.76
C VAL A 224 5.26 -9.15 -10.76
N ILE A 225 4.36 -9.38 -9.80
CA ILE A 225 4.54 -10.44 -8.79
C ILE A 225 3.97 -11.77 -9.31
N GLU A 226 4.82 -12.81 -9.34
CA GLU A 226 4.55 -14.23 -9.65
C GLU A 226 4.08 -14.55 -11.08
N ASP A 227 3.35 -13.65 -11.73
CA ASP A 227 2.60 -13.93 -12.96
C ASP A 227 3.42 -13.79 -14.24
N GLY A 228 3.92 -14.92 -14.75
CA GLY A 228 4.68 -15.00 -16.00
C GLY A 228 3.88 -14.58 -17.25
N PHE A 229 2.59 -14.91 -17.29
CA PHE A 229 1.73 -14.49 -18.41
C PHE A 229 1.60 -12.97 -18.44
N LEU A 230 1.30 -12.36 -17.28
CA LEU A 230 1.16 -10.91 -17.19
C LEU A 230 2.47 -10.21 -17.53
N SER A 231 3.62 -10.74 -17.09
CA SER A 231 4.92 -10.15 -17.45
C SER A 231 5.19 -10.19 -18.94
N THR A 232 4.95 -11.33 -19.61
CA THR A 232 5.18 -11.45 -21.06
C THR A 232 4.20 -10.57 -21.84
N PHE A 233 2.93 -10.56 -21.43
CA PHE A 233 1.92 -9.72 -22.08
C PHE A 233 2.28 -8.23 -21.98
N LEU A 234 2.67 -7.75 -20.81
CA LEU A 234 3.02 -6.34 -20.63
C LEU A 234 4.32 -5.95 -21.37
N GLN A 235 5.24 -6.90 -21.57
CA GLN A 235 6.45 -6.68 -22.39
C GLN A 235 6.12 -6.43 -23.86
N GLU A 236 5.05 -7.04 -24.37
CA GLU A 236 4.58 -6.83 -25.74
C GLU A 236 3.66 -5.60 -25.85
N ASP A 237 2.88 -5.30 -24.81
CA ASP A 237 1.80 -4.32 -24.84
C ASP A 237 2.23 -2.89 -24.45
N LEU A 238 3.22 -2.73 -23.57
CA LEU A 238 3.67 -1.43 -23.07
C LEU A 238 4.80 -0.86 -23.94
N LEU A 239 5.09 0.43 -23.75
CA LEU A 239 6.19 1.12 -24.45
C LEU A 239 7.55 0.48 -24.10
N LYS A 240 8.49 0.51 -25.05
CA LYS A 240 9.79 -0.19 -24.95
C LYS A 240 10.74 0.39 -23.89
N ASP A 241 10.53 1.64 -23.50
CA ASP A 241 11.26 2.33 -22.44
C ASP A 241 10.76 1.95 -21.03
N VAL A 242 9.58 1.33 -20.92
CA VAL A 242 9.07 0.82 -19.64
C VAL A 242 9.82 -0.44 -19.22
N THR A 243 10.49 -0.37 -18.07
CA THR A 243 11.25 -1.50 -17.52
C THR A 243 10.31 -2.46 -16.78
N ILE A 244 10.23 -3.71 -17.20
CA ILE A 244 9.36 -4.73 -16.56
C ILE A 244 10.21 -5.73 -15.78
N ILE A 245 9.95 -5.84 -14.48
CA ILE A 245 10.67 -6.73 -13.56
C ILE A 245 9.68 -7.72 -12.93
N ARG A 246 9.95 -9.01 -13.12
CA ARG A 246 9.17 -10.08 -12.47
C ARG A 246 9.76 -10.40 -11.09
N LEU A 247 8.89 -10.47 -10.08
CA LEU A 247 9.25 -10.73 -8.69
C LEU A 247 8.62 -12.05 -8.19
N PRO A 248 9.29 -12.77 -7.28
CA PRO A 248 8.66 -13.91 -6.60
C PRO A 248 7.55 -13.45 -5.65
N ARG A 249 6.59 -14.33 -5.37
CA ARG A 249 5.58 -14.13 -4.32
C ARG A 249 6.21 -14.42 -2.96
N SER A 250 5.86 -13.63 -1.95
CA SER A 250 6.22 -13.95 -0.56
C SER A 250 5.49 -15.20 -0.07
N SER A 251 6.23 -16.13 0.55
CA SER A 251 5.62 -17.31 1.17
C SER A 251 4.70 -16.97 2.35
N GLY A 252 4.78 -15.73 2.87
CA GLY A 252 3.87 -15.21 3.89
C GLY A 252 2.56 -14.62 3.32
N ALA A 253 2.40 -14.58 2.00
CA ALA A 253 1.22 -13.99 1.37
C ALA A 253 0.05 -14.98 1.41
N VAL A 254 -1.02 -14.62 2.13
CA VAL A 254 -2.17 -15.49 2.38
C VAL A 254 -3.37 -15.08 1.55
N ASN A 255 -4.06 -16.07 0.99
CA ASN A 255 -5.31 -15.85 0.27
C ASN A 255 -6.44 -15.56 1.27
N PHE A 256 -7.08 -14.40 1.13
CA PHE A 256 -8.25 -14.07 1.93
C PHE A 256 -9.49 -14.78 1.40
N THR A 257 -10.25 -15.39 2.30
CA THR A 257 -11.63 -15.77 2.02
C THR A 257 -12.51 -14.54 1.80
N PRO A 258 -13.66 -14.65 1.11
CA PRO A 258 -14.59 -13.52 0.95
C PRO A 258 -14.99 -12.86 2.29
N LYS A 259 -15.16 -13.67 3.34
CA LYS A 259 -15.47 -13.19 4.71
C LYS A 259 -14.33 -12.37 5.31
N GLN A 260 -13.08 -12.82 5.15
CA GLN A 260 -11.91 -12.06 5.61
C GLN A 260 -11.76 -10.75 4.83
N SER A 261 -11.97 -10.76 3.51
CA SER A 261 -11.95 -9.55 2.69
C SER A 261 -13.04 -8.54 3.10
N MET A 262 -14.25 -9.01 3.44
CA MET A 262 -15.31 -8.18 4.02
C MET A 262 -14.87 -7.57 5.36
N ARG A 263 -14.34 -8.39 6.28
CA ARG A 263 -13.85 -7.91 7.59
C ARG A 263 -12.76 -6.84 7.44
N GLN A 264 -11.84 -7.01 6.47
CA GLN A 264 -10.80 -6.01 6.20
C GLN A 264 -11.38 -4.68 5.67
N ARG A 265 -12.43 -4.73 4.84
CA ARG A 265 -13.15 -3.54 4.39
C ARG A 265 -13.86 -2.83 5.55
N ASP A 266 -14.54 -3.59 6.41
CA ASP A 266 -15.24 -3.04 7.58
C ASP A 266 -14.26 -2.39 8.57
N MET A 267 -13.11 -3.03 8.80
CA MET A 267 -12.03 -2.47 9.61
C MET A 267 -11.48 -1.18 9.00
N ARG A 268 -11.38 -1.08 7.67
CA ARG A 268 -10.93 0.15 6.99
C ARG A 268 -11.93 1.30 7.10
N ILE A 269 -13.22 1.01 6.99
CA ILE A 269 -14.29 1.99 7.22
C ILE A 269 -14.26 2.46 8.68
N SER A 270 -14.15 1.53 9.63
CA SER A 270 -14.02 1.86 11.05
C SER A 270 -12.80 2.72 11.33
N ALA A 271 -11.65 2.39 10.75
CA ALA A 271 -10.42 3.17 10.89
C ALA A 271 -10.56 4.60 10.36
N TYR A 272 -11.30 4.81 9.27
CA TYR A 272 -11.55 6.15 8.73
C TYR A 272 -12.34 7.03 9.72
N PHE A 273 -13.40 6.51 10.34
CA PHE A 273 -14.23 7.30 11.28
C PHE A 273 -13.68 7.35 12.71
N HIS A 274 -13.01 6.29 13.16
CA HIS A 274 -12.62 6.09 14.55
C HIS A 274 -11.11 6.02 14.77
N GLY A 275 -10.30 6.12 13.72
CA GLY A 275 -8.84 5.97 13.78
C GLY A 275 -8.38 4.52 13.88
N GLU A 276 -7.17 4.23 13.41
CA GLU A 276 -6.53 2.90 13.54
C GLU A 276 -6.16 2.61 15.00
N ASN A 277 -5.65 3.62 15.70
CA ASN A 277 -5.17 3.48 17.07
C ASN A 277 -6.33 3.41 18.07
N PHE A 278 -6.42 2.30 18.82
CA PHE A 278 -7.47 2.11 19.83
C PHE A 278 -7.28 2.91 21.10
N LYS A 279 -6.06 3.38 21.39
CA LYS A 279 -5.77 4.28 22.51
C LYS A 279 -6.04 5.74 22.13
N ARG A 280 -6.04 6.06 20.84
CA ARG A 280 -6.23 7.41 20.30
C ARG A 280 -7.32 7.39 19.22
N ARG A 281 -8.55 7.15 19.66
CA ARG A 281 -9.71 7.10 18.76
C ARG A 281 -10.05 8.49 18.22
N LEU A 282 -10.44 8.54 16.95
CA LEU A 282 -11.14 9.69 16.39
C LEU A 282 -12.60 9.68 16.83
N HIS A 283 -13.17 10.87 17.01
CA HIS A 283 -14.54 11.06 17.46
C HIS A 283 -15.36 11.68 16.34
N PRO A 284 -16.05 10.86 15.51
CA PRO A 284 -16.83 11.39 14.40
C PRO A 284 -18.03 12.19 14.92
N HIS A 285 -18.37 13.26 14.22
CA HIS A 285 -19.55 14.05 14.53
C HIS A 285 -20.81 13.40 13.97
N HIS A 286 -21.85 13.33 14.79
CA HIS A 286 -23.18 12.87 14.38
C HIS A 286 -24.10 14.07 14.21
N LEU A 287 -24.54 14.32 12.98
CA LEU A 287 -25.47 15.40 12.64
C LEU A 287 -26.70 14.79 11.96
N LYS A 288 -27.89 15.21 12.39
CA LYS A 288 -29.14 14.86 11.71
C LYS A 288 -29.43 15.94 10.67
N LEU A 289 -29.59 15.53 9.42
CA LEU A 289 -29.91 16.41 8.31
C LEU A 289 -31.26 16.00 7.70
N SER A 290 -32.03 16.98 7.27
CA SER A 290 -33.23 16.82 6.48
C SER A 290 -32.90 16.53 5.02
N ALA A 291 -33.80 15.85 4.30
CA ALA A 291 -33.58 15.52 2.89
C ALA A 291 -33.41 16.77 2.00
N SER A 292 -33.93 17.92 2.41
CA SER A 292 -33.74 19.20 1.72
C SER A 292 -32.32 19.75 1.81
N GLU A 293 -31.54 19.36 2.82
CA GLU A 293 -30.18 19.85 3.05
C GLU A 293 -29.11 19.04 2.30
N VAL A 294 -29.49 17.91 1.69
CA VAL A 294 -28.54 16.97 1.06
C VAL A 294 -28.98 16.58 -0.34
N CYS A 295 -28.05 16.64 -1.29
CA CYS A 295 -28.24 16.07 -2.62
C CYS A 295 -27.51 14.73 -2.71
N GLN A 296 -28.26 13.64 -2.87
CA GLN A 296 -27.68 12.32 -3.12
C GLN A 296 -27.59 12.09 -4.62
N VAL A 297 -26.38 11.88 -5.13
CA VAL A 297 -26.15 11.54 -6.53
C VAL A 297 -25.64 10.12 -6.61
N LEU A 298 -26.35 9.28 -7.35
CA LEU A 298 -25.93 7.93 -7.70
C LEU A 298 -25.26 7.97 -9.07
N ALA A 299 -23.94 7.78 -9.08
CA ALA A 299 -23.21 7.57 -10.32
C ALA A 299 -23.45 6.12 -10.77
N ALA A 300 -24.31 5.93 -11.76
CA ALA A 300 -24.49 4.63 -12.41
C ALA A 300 -23.34 4.40 -13.40
N CYS A 301 -22.41 3.50 -13.06
CA CYS A 301 -21.47 2.96 -14.02
C CYS A 301 -21.99 1.61 -14.51
N PRO A 302 -22.26 1.40 -15.81
CA PRO A 302 -22.81 0.14 -16.30
C PRO A 302 -21.90 -1.09 -16.08
N LYS A 303 -20.66 -0.90 -15.62
CA LYS A 303 -19.67 -1.95 -15.38
C LYS A 303 -19.16 -2.06 -13.93
N PHE A 304 -19.46 -1.10 -13.04
CA PHE A 304 -19.00 -1.13 -11.64
C PHE A 304 -20.12 -0.72 -10.67
N LEU A 305 -20.25 -1.48 -9.59
CA LEU A 305 -21.29 -1.32 -8.57
C LEU A 305 -21.17 0.06 -7.89
N PHE A 306 -22.33 0.73 -7.78
CA PHE A 306 -22.60 2.08 -7.26
C PHE A 306 -21.55 2.71 -6.34
N MET A 307 -21.08 3.91 -6.71
CA MET A 307 -20.40 4.84 -5.82
C MET A 307 -21.44 5.87 -5.33
N PHE A 308 -21.66 5.95 -4.01
CA PHE A 308 -22.49 6.99 -3.41
C PHE A 308 -21.64 8.25 -3.26
N LEU A 309 -22.00 9.33 -3.94
CA LEU A 309 -21.46 10.66 -3.69
C LEU A 309 -22.55 11.47 -2.97
N VAL A 310 -22.31 11.80 -1.70
CA VAL A 310 -23.16 12.74 -0.96
C VAL A 310 -22.62 14.14 -1.20
N LEU A 311 -23.36 14.96 -1.94
CA LEU A 311 -23.03 16.36 -2.15
C LEU A 311 -23.91 17.22 -1.24
N PHE A 312 -23.29 18.04 -0.40
CA PHE A 312 -24.00 19.10 0.30
C PHE A 312 -24.42 20.14 -0.74
N ARG A 313 -25.70 20.51 -0.76
CA ARG A 313 -26.15 21.66 -1.55
C ARG A 313 -25.55 22.92 -0.91
N CYS A 314 -24.66 23.60 -1.62
CA CYS A 314 -24.31 24.99 -1.32
C CYS A 314 -25.50 25.91 -1.58
#